data_AF-X1TR26-F1
#
_entry.id   AF-X1TR26-F1
#
_cell.length_a   1.000
_cell.length_b   1.000
_cell.length_c   1.000
_cell.angle_alpha   90.00
_cell.angle_beta   90.00
_cell.angle_gamma   90.00
#
_symmetry.space_group_name_H-M   'P 1'
#
loop_
_entity.id
_entity.type
_entity.pdbx_description
1 polymer ?
#
loop_
_entity_poly.entity_id
_entity_poly.type
_entity_poly.pdbx_seq_one_letter_code
_entity_poly.pdbx_strand_id
1 'polypeptide(L)' 'MLKTMKPNRFYFIINIDEPYAKAIYEVLKYGQMVKDEWPEGDISFEEWRKLIFKEYLERDLGGEK' A
#
# COMPACT_ATOMS: atom_id res chain seq x y z
N MET A 1 7.09 7.51 11.12
CA MET A 1 6.75 6.76 12.35
C MET A 1 5.86 5.58 11.98
N LEU A 2 6.29 4.36 12.28
CA LEU A 2 5.45 3.17 12.07
C LEU A 2 4.22 3.27 12.98
N LYS A 3 3.02 3.26 12.40
CA LYS A 3 1.78 3.31 13.19
C LYS A 3 1.63 2.00 13.95
N THR A 4 1.35 2.10 15.26
CA THR A 4 1.07 0.93 16.10
C THR A 4 -0.20 0.23 15.60
N MET A 5 -0.17 -1.11 15.54
CA MET A 5 -1.35 -1.90 15.25
C MET A 5 -2.40 -1.70 16.35
N LYS A 6 -3.66 -1.49 15.94
CA LYS A 6 -4.79 -1.36 16.87
C LYS A 6 -5.14 -2.74 17.44
N PRO A 7 -5.41 -2.86 18.75
CA PRO A 7 -5.81 -4.12 19.35
C PRO A 7 -7.14 -4.62 18.76
N ASN A 8 -7.39 -5.93 18.87
CA ASN A 8 -8.60 -6.61 18.38
C ASN A 8 -8.85 -6.48 16.86
N ARG A 9 -7.78 -6.33 16.08
CA ARG A 9 -7.82 -6.39 14.61
C ARG A 9 -6.90 -7.49 14.12
N PHE A 10 -7.31 -8.17 13.07
CA PHE A 10 -6.46 -9.11 12.34
C PHE A 10 -5.71 -8.35 11.25
N TYR A 11 -4.41 -8.63 11.14
CA TYR A 11 -3.51 -8.01 10.18
C TYR A 11 -2.92 -9.08 9.27
N PHE A 12 -2.80 -8.76 7.99
CA PHE A 12 -2.08 -9.56 7.02
C PHE A 12 -0.85 -8.77 6.56
N ILE A 13 0.29 -9.45 6.47
CA ILE A 13 1.52 -8.91 5.89
C ILE A 13 1.64 -9.49 4.50
N ILE A 14 1.84 -8.63 3.50
CA ILE A 14 1.92 -9.02 2.09
C ILE A 14 3.24 -8.53 1.50
N ASN A 15 3.80 -9.30 0.57
CA ASN A 15 4.89 -8.83 -0.28
C ASN A 15 4.28 -8.12 -1.49
N ILE A 16 4.64 -6.86 -1.72
CA ILE A 16 4.08 -6.03 -2.79
C ILE A 16 4.69 -6.33 -4.17
N ASP A 17 5.82 -7.04 -4.19
CA ASP A 17 6.50 -7.45 -5.42
C ASP A 17 5.93 -8.74 -6.03
N GLU A 18 5.03 -9.41 -5.32
CA GLU A 18 4.43 -10.66 -5.77
C GLU A 18 3.28 -10.43 -6.76
N PRO A 19 3.02 -11.36 -7.69
CA PRO A 19 1.97 -11.21 -8.71
C PRO A 19 0.56 -10.99 -8.15
N TYR A 20 0.30 -11.43 -6.92
CA TYR A 20 -0.99 -11.27 -6.26
C TYR A 20 -1.24 -9.87 -5.69
N ALA A 21 -0.20 -9.03 -5.58
CA ALA A 21 -0.28 -7.75 -4.88
C ALA A 21 -1.33 -6.81 -5.49
N LYS A 22 -1.41 -6.77 -6.83
CA LYS A 22 -2.41 -5.97 -7.54
C LYS A 22 -3.83 -6.40 -7.20
N ALA A 23 -4.11 -7.70 -7.11
CA ALA A 23 -5.43 -8.19 -6.76
C ALA A 23 -5.83 -7.79 -5.33
N ILE A 24 -4.86 -7.82 -4.38
CA ILE A 24 -5.10 -7.36 -3.01
C ILE A 24 -5.39 -5.85 -2.98
N TYR A 25 -4.65 -5.05 -3.75
CA TYR A 25 -4.92 -3.63 -3.90
C TYR A 25 -6.35 -3.35 -4.38
N GLU A 26 -6.83 -4.03 -5.41
CA GLU A 26 -8.20 -3.83 -5.92
C GLU A 26 -9.27 -4.15 -4.88
N VAL A 27 -9.09 -5.24 -4.11
CA VAL A 27 -10.00 -5.59 -3.01
C VAL A 27 -10.02 -4.53 -1.92
N LEU A 28 -8.85 -4.00 -1.55
CA LEU A 28 -8.73 -2.92 -0.57
C LEU A 28 -9.35 -1.61 -1.06
N LYS A 29 -9.04 -1.19 -2.29
CA LYS A 29 -9.61 0.01 -2.93
C LYS A 29 -11.12 -0.10 -2.96
N TYR A 30 -11.67 -1.20 -3.46
CA TYR A 30 -13.11 -1.44 -3.48
C TYR A 30 -13.74 -1.34 -2.09
N GLY A 31 -13.19 -2.04 -1.10
CA GLY A 31 -13.73 -2.03 0.26
C GLY A 31 -13.71 -0.66 0.95
N GLN A 32 -12.73 0.19 0.62
CA GLN A 32 -12.62 1.56 1.14
C GLN A 32 -13.52 2.53 0.36
N MET A 33 -13.64 2.39 -0.96
CA MET A 33 -14.56 3.20 -1.77
C MET A 33 -16.02 2.97 -1.37
N VAL A 34 -16.42 1.72 -1.08
CA VAL A 34 -17.76 1.40 -0.57
C VAL A 34 -18.06 2.09 0.76
N LYS A 35 -17.03 2.39 1.55
CA LYS A 35 -17.15 3.09 2.84
C LYS A 35 -17.00 4.61 2.74
N ASP A 36 -16.73 5.14 1.54
CA ASP A 36 -16.35 6.54 1.32
C ASP A 36 -15.09 6.95 2.14
N GLU A 37 -14.20 5.99 2.40
CA GLU A 37 -12.97 6.17 3.20
C GLU A 37 -11.70 6.14 2.33
N TRP A 38 -11.82 5.97 1.00
CA TRP A 38 -10.66 5.90 0.11
C TRP A 38 -10.01 7.28 -0.08
N PRO A 39 -8.81 7.51 0.47
CA PRO A 39 -8.25 8.86 0.55
C PRO A 39 -7.54 9.30 -0.73
N GLU A 40 -7.14 8.34 -1.58
CA GLU A 40 -6.20 8.58 -2.68
C GLU A 40 -6.87 8.94 -4.01
N GLY A 41 -8.21 8.90 -4.08
CA GLY A 41 -8.95 9.16 -5.31
C GLY A 41 -8.73 8.11 -6.40
N ASP A 42 -8.92 8.48 -7.67
CA ASP A 42 -8.76 7.55 -8.78
C ASP A 42 -7.30 7.42 -9.20
N ILE A 43 -6.59 6.52 -8.50
CA ILE A 43 -5.22 6.15 -8.83
C ILE A 43 -5.11 4.67 -9.20
N SER A 44 -4.10 4.36 -10.02
CA SER A 44 -3.68 3.01 -10.36
C SER A 44 -2.84 2.38 -9.26
N PHE A 45 -2.70 1.04 -9.31
CA PHE A 45 -1.83 0.30 -8.39
C PHE A 45 -0.38 0.80 -8.39
N GLU A 46 0.17 1.14 -9.55
CA GLU A 46 1.56 1.63 -9.67
C GLU A 46 1.75 3.00 -9.05
N GLU A 47 0.77 3.90 -9.20
CA GLU A 47 0.78 5.21 -8.55
C GLU A 47 0.67 5.05 -7.03
N TRP A 48 -0.24 4.19 -6.57
CA TRP A 48 -0.39 3.88 -5.14
C TRP A 48 0.89 3.31 -4.54
N ARG A 49 1.52 2.35 -5.24
CA ARG A 49 2.79 1.75 -4.83
C ARG A 49 3.87 2.82 -4.69
N LYS A 50 4.00 3.74 -5.64
CA LYS A 50 4.97 4.84 -5.58
C LYS A 50 4.69 5.81 -4.44
N LEU A 51 3.43 6.10 -4.13
CA LEU A 51 3.04 7.00 -3.04
C LEU A 51 3.37 6.40 -1.67
N ILE A 52 2.97 5.15 -1.43
CA ILE A 52 3.13 4.49 -0.13
C ILE A 52 4.59 4.15 0.16
N PHE A 53 5.33 3.71 -0.86
CA PHE A 53 6.70 3.24 -0.70
C PHE A 53 7.74 4.26 -1.17
N LYS A 54 7.38 5.54 -1.32
CA LYS A 54 8.28 6.60 -1.79
C LYS A 54 9.62 6.60 -1.05
N GLU A 55 9.59 6.54 0.28
CA GLU A 55 10.80 6.50 1.12
C GLU A 55 11.63 5.21 0.98
N TYR A 56 10.99 4.09 0.61
CA TYR A 56 11.69 2.82 0.36
C TYR A 56 12.32 2.79 -1.04
N LEU A 57 11.59 3.27 -2.05
CA LEU A 57 12.07 3.41 -3.42
C LEU A 57 13.25 4.40 -3.52
N GLU A 58 13.22 5.49 -2.75
CA GLU A 58 14.33 6.46 -2.68
C GLU A 58 15.57 5.89 -1.98
N ARG A 59 15.41 4.95 -1.04
CA ARG A 59 16.53 4.27 -0.36
C ARG A 59 17.21 3.23 -1.24
N ASP A 60 16.45 2.42 -1.98
CA ASP A 60 17.02 1.39 -2.87
C ASP A 60 17.71 2.00 -4.10
N LEU A 61 17.27 3.19 -4.55
CA LEU A 61 17.91 3.94 -5.64
C LEU A 61 19.11 4.80 -5.18
N GLY A 62 19.27 5.01 -3.87
CA GLY A 62 20.39 5.75 -3.27
C GLY A 62 21.55 4.89 -2.77
N GLY A 63 21.46 3.57 -2.96
CA GLY A 63 22.37 2.57 -2.40
C GLY A 63 23.48 2.08 -3.32
N GLU A 64 24.06 2.93 -4.17
CA GLU A 64 25.39 2.71 -4.75
C GLU A 64 26.15 4.04 -4.83
N LYS A 65 26.90 4.36 -3.77
CA LYS A 65 28.20 5.06 -3.84
C LYS A 65 29.09 4.60 -2.69
#